data_AF-A0A936FNC5-F1
#
_entry.id   AF-A0A936FNC5-F1
#
_cell.length_a   1.000
_cell.length_b   1.000
_cell.length_c   1.000
_cell.angle_alpha   90.00
_cell.angle_beta   90.00
_cell.angle_gamma   90.00
#
_symmetry.space_group_name_H-M   'P 1'
#
loop_
_entity.id
_entity.type
_entity.pdbx_description
1 polymer ?
#
loop_
_entity_poly.entity_id
_entity_poly.type
_entity_poly.pdbx_seq_one_letter_code
_entity_poly.pdbx_strand_id
1 'polypeptide(L)'
;MPLVEDAPWEQMTSDVFEELAREFGTPYFIYDIDHIVARVKAVQEAFAGLVKVYFAVKANPNLQLLRVLRSFTDGLDISSGGELAQALVAGYDPRALSFAGPAKTPAELREAVLQSVGCISVESIRELRECIQVARQVGRKASIALRVNPSMLNRAFGMKMGGKAIQFGIDEEMLDDALSTVVAHAEELDFQGVHVYAGSQCFDAVGVVDGVRHTLAIVRRVEANFALRCKSINLGGGFGVFACGPEPRTGSRGVVSHAEARDSGLSRRHRSNAGSYSNSDAIWSQIQGST
;
A
#
# COMPACT_ATOMS: atom_id res chain seq x y z
N MET A 1 3.35 4.99 26.96
CA MET A 1 2.39 6.09 26.73
C MET A 1 1.26 5.83 27.70
N PRO A 2 0.98 6.73 28.66
CA PRO A 2 -0.19 6.56 29.51
C PRO A 2 -1.42 6.56 28.61
N LEU A 3 -2.22 5.51 28.71
CA LEU A 3 -3.53 5.47 28.07
C LEU A 3 -4.42 6.37 28.92
N VAL A 4 -4.98 7.42 28.31
CA VAL A 4 -6.12 8.11 28.91
C VAL A 4 -7.28 7.15 28.68
N GLU A 5 -7.57 6.30 29.68
CA GLU A 5 -8.65 5.33 29.59
C GLU A 5 -10.02 6.04 29.70
N ASP A 6 -10.94 5.59 28.85
CA ASP A 6 -12.41 5.62 29.02
C ASP A 6 -13.26 6.82 28.54
N ALA A 7 -12.71 7.86 27.90
CA ALA A 7 -13.54 8.90 27.25
C ALA A 7 -13.41 8.87 25.71
N PRO A 8 -14.50 8.65 24.95
CA PRO A 8 -14.51 8.83 23.49
C PRO A 8 -14.03 10.24 23.13
N TRP A 9 -13.29 10.39 22.03
CA TRP A 9 -12.77 11.69 21.58
C TRP A 9 -13.83 12.79 21.54
N GLU A 10 -15.07 12.44 21.16
CA GLU A 10 -16.21 13.37 21.10
C GLU A 10 -16.69 13.88 22.48
N GLN A 11 -16.25 13.24 23.55
CA GLN A 11 -16.57 13.58 24.94
C GLN A 11 -15.39 14.26 25.66
N MET A 12 -14.24 14.42 25.00
CA MET A 12 -13.11 15.14 25.56
C MET A 12 -13.42 16.64 25.65
N THR A 13 -13.36 17.19 26.86
CA THR A 13 -13.53 18.62 27.12
C THR A 13 -12.20 19.34 27.17
N SER A 14 -12.21 20.67 27.11
CA SER A 14 -11.01 21.51 27.26
C SER A 14 -10.23 21.20 28.53
N ASP A 15 -10.92 20.86 29.63
CA ASP A 15 -10.30 20.54 30.92
C ASP A 15 -9.37 19.32 30.83
N VAL A 16 -9.76 18.28 30.07
CA VAL A 16 -8.94 17.07 29.85
C VAL A 16 -7.64 17.44 29.14
N PHE A 17 -7.71 18.29 28.12
CA PHE A 17 -6.53 18.73 27.39
C PHE A 17 -5.61 19.61 28.26
N GLU A 18 -6.17 20.43 29.15
CA GLU A 18 -5.39 21.23 30.10
C GLU A 18 -4.73 20.39 31.19
N GLU A 19 -5.37 19.31 31.64
CA GLU A 19 -4.77 18.34 32.57
C GLU A 19 -3.58 17.62 31.91
N LEU A 20 -3.75 17.11 30.69
CA LEU A 20 -2.68 16.49 29.92
C LEU A 20 -1.54 17.49 29.63
N ALA A 21 -1.86 18.76 29.38
CA ALA A 21 -0.87 19.82 29.22
C ALA A 21 -0.02 20.03 30.48
N ARG A 22 -0.66 19.99 31.66
CA ARG A 22 0.02 20.12 32.95
C ARG A 22 0.88 18.90 33.27
N GLU A 23 0.43 17.70 32.91
CA GLU A 23 1.15 16.45 33.16
C GLU A 23 2.33 16.24 32.20
N PHE A 24 2.13 16.41 30.89
CA PHE A 24 3.11 16.06 29.86
C PHE A 24 3.87 17.25 29.26
N GLY A 25 3.45 18.48 29.58
CA GLY A 25 3.98 19.70 28.98
C GLY A 25 3.55 19.88 27.53
N THR A 26 3.78 21.07 26.96
CA THR A 26 3.38 21.42 25.58
C THR A 26 4.59 21.78 24.70
N PRO A 27 4.52 21.56 23.37
CA PRO A 27 3.42 20.94 22.63
C PRO A 27 3.37 19.41 22.77
N TYR A 28 2.18 18.82 22.71
CA TYR A 28 1.97 17.37 22.70
C TYR A 28 1.03 16.95 21.57
N PHE A 29 1.07 15.66 21.23
CA PHE A 29 0.12 15.01 20.33
C PHE A 29 -0.70 13.99 21.10
N ILE A 30 -2.01 13.96 20.88
CA ILE A 30 -2.92 12.92 21.39
C ILE A 30 -3.32 12.03 20.22
N TYR A 31 -3.30 10.73 20.48
CA TYR A 31 -3.74 9.71 19.53
C TYR A 31 -4.96 8.99 20.10
N ASP A 32 -6.09 9.11 19.42
CA ASP A 32 -7.23 8.22 19.66
C ASP A 32 -6.97 6.89 18.94
N ILE A 33 -6.53 5.90 19.71
CA ILE A 33 -6.21 4.57 19.20
C ILE A 33 -7.45 3.83 18.71
N ASP A 34 -8.57 3.94 19.42
CA ASP A 34 -9.80 3.23 19.07
C ASP A 34 -10.36 3.75 17.76
N HIS A 35 -10.31 5.07 17.53
CA HIS A 35 -10.69 5.68 16.26
C HIS A 35 -9.78 5.27 15.11
N ILE A 36 -8.46 5.21 15.34
CA ILE A 36 -7.51 4.73 14.33
C ILE A 36 -7.82 3.27 13.96
N VAL A 37 -8.06 2.40 14.96
CA VAL A 37 -8.41 1.00 14.74
C VAL A 37 -9.75 0.86 14.03
N ALA A 38 -10.75 1.66 14.40
CA ALA A 38 -12.06 1.68 13.74
C ALA A 38 -11.94 2.05 12.25
N ARG A 39 -11.07 3.01 11.91
CA ARG A 39 -10.80 3.38 10.51
C ARG A 39 -10.14 2.25 9.72
N VAL A 40 -9.17 1.55 10.30
CA VAL A 40 -8.54 0.38 9.66
C VAL A 40 -9.60 -0.69 9.37
N LYS A 41 -10.43 -1.03 10.35
CA LYS A 41 -11.53 -1.99 10.18
C LYS A 41 -12.53 -1.56 9.13
N ALA A 42 -12.91 -0.28 9.10
CA ALA A 42 -13.83 0.26 8.11
C ALA A 42 -13.30 0.12 6.66
N VAL A 43 -11.98 0.24 6.47
CA VAL A 43 -11.35 -0.03 5.16
C VAL A 43 -11.39 -1.52 4.83
N GLN A 44 -11.02 -2.39 5.77
CA GLN A 44 -11.07 -3.85 5.58
C GLN A 44 -12.49 -4.33 5.23
N GLU A 45 -13.50 -3.82 5.95
CA GLU A 45 -14.92 -4.10 5.72
C GLU A 45 -15.39 -3.59 4.36
N ALA A 46 -14.96 -2.39 3.95
CA ALA A 46 -15.30 -1.86 2.64
C ALA A 46 -14.82 -2.80 1.53
N PHE A 47 -13.61 -3.34 1.65
CA PHE A 47 -13.11 -4.31 0.68
C PHE A 47 -13.57 -5.75 0.91
N ALA A 48 -14.48 -6.00 1.86
CA ALA A 48 -15.02 -7.32 2.19
C ALA A 48 -13.93 -8.42 2.37
N GLY A 49 -12.77 -8.03 2.92
CA GLY A 49 -11.62 -8.93 3.08
C GLY A 49 -10.93 -9.35 1.77
N LEU A 50 -11.30 -8.79 0.62
CA LEU A 50 -10.66 -9.07 -0.68
C LEU A 50 -9.25 -8.47 -0.78
N VAL A 51 -8.93 -7.50 0.09
CA VAL A 51 -7.63 -6.84 0.12
C VAL A 51 -7.00 -6.94 1.50
N LYS A 52 -5.68 -7.07 1.51
CA LYS A 52 -4.84 -6.83 2.68
C LYS A 52 -4.60 -5.35 2.84
N VAL A 53 -4.61 -4.89 4.08
CA VAL A 53 -4.43 -3.49 4.45
C VAL A 53 -3.08 -3.28 5.08
N TYR A 54 -2.26 -2.45 4.44
CA TYR A 54 -0.91 -2.11 4.90
C TYR A 54 -0.91 -0.66 5.39
N PHE A 55 -0.35 -0.40 6.57
CA PHE A 55 -0.19 0.96 7.07
C PHE A 55 1.08 1.60 6.50
N ALA A 56 0.95 2.79 5.91
CA ALA A 56 2.09 3.52 5.38
C ALA A 56 2.86 4.23 6.51
N VAL A 57 4.06 3.74 6.85
CA VAL A 57 4.84 4.22 8.01
C VAL A 57 5.16 5.71 7.91
N LYS A 58 5.43 6.21 6.71
CA LYS A 58 5.65 7.64 6.43
C LYS A 58 4.50 8.57 6.86
N ALA A 59 3.30 8.04 7.06
CA ALA A 59 2.17 8.82 7.58
C ALA A 59 2.36 9.12 9.08
N ASN A 60 2.84 8.14 9.85
CA ASN A 60 3.20 8.32 11.25
C ASN A 60 4.16 7.20 11.72
N PRO A 61 5.46 7.49 11.88
CA PRO A 61 6.47 6.49 12.24
C PRO A 61 6.55 6.23 13.76
N ASN A 62 5.55 6.66 14.55
CA ASN A 62 5.55 6.46 16.00
C ASN A 62 5.56 4.96 16.35
N LEU A 63 6.63 4.50 17.01
CA LEU A 63 6.84 3.09 17.31
C LEU A 63 5.70 2.44 18.11
N GLN A 64 5.09 3.16 19.05
CA GLN A 64 3.99 2.61 19.85
C GLN A 64 2.73 2.46 19.00
N LEU A 65 2.45 3.42 18.12
CA LEU A 65 1.37 3.29 17.15
C LEU A 65 1.59 2.08 16.23
N LEU A 66 2.80 1.90 15.71
CA LEU A 66 3.12 0.73 14.87
C LEU A 66 2.89 -0.59 15.63
N ARG A 67 3.28 -0.66 16.91
CA ARG A 67 3.04 -1.85 17.75
C ARG A 67 1.56 -2.15 17.94
N VAL A 68 0.76 -1.12 18.19
CA VAL A 68 -0.70 -1.24 18.31
C VAL A 68 -1.31 -1.74 17.00
N LEU A 69 -0.96 -1.10 15.88
CA LEU A 69 -1.50 -1.41 14.55
C LEU A 69 -1.16 -2.81 14.07
N ARG A 70 -0.12 -3.45 14.62
CA ARG A 70 0.31 -4.80 14.22
C ARG A 70 -0.78 -5.84 14.32
N SER A 71 -1.71 -5.68 15.26
CA SER A 71 -2.83 -6.60 15.46
C SER A 71 -4.05 -6.29 14.58
N PHE A 72 -4.02 -5.17 13.84
CA PHE A 72 -5.16 -4.66 13.09
C PHE A 72 -4.87 -4.50 11.59
N THR A 73 -3.60 -4.44 11.18
CA THR A 73 -3.19 -4.39 9.78
C THR A 73 -2.51 -5.69 9.35
N ASP A 74 -2.54 -5.97 8.05
CA ASP A 74 -1.89 -7.14 7.47
C ASP A 74 -0.37 -6.97 7.35
N GLY A 75 0.12 -5.73 7.49
CA GLY A 75 1.51 -5.39 7.33
C GLY A 75 1.78 -3.89 7.32
N LEU A 76 2.99 -3.51 6.93
CA LEU A 76 3.45 -2.13 6.79
C LEU A 76 3.99 -1.86 5.38
N ASP A 77 3.67 -0.68 4.85
CA ASP A 77 4.39 -0.10 3.72
C ASP A 77 5.46 0.86 4.23
N ILE A 78 6.71 0.48 4.01
CA ILE A 78 7.91 1.23 4.38
C ILE A 78 8.53 1.88 3.14
N SER A 79 9.32 2.92 3.37
CA SER A 79 9.90 3.79 2.35
C SER A 79 11.38 4.10 2.57
N SER A 80 11.98 3.56 3.63
CA SER A 80 13.43 3.65 3.90
C SER A 80 13.92 2.50 4.80
N GLY A 81 15.23 2.31 4.88
CA GLY A 81 15.87 1.39 5.82
C GLY A 81 15.66 1.78 7.29
N GLY A 82 15.44 3.06 7.58
CA GLY A 82 15.06 3.51 8.92
C GLY A 82 13.67 2.98 9.31
N GLU A 83 12.71 3.05 8.38
CA GLU A 83 11.37 2.49 8.59
C GLU A 83 11.39 0.95 8.64
N LEU A 84 12.27 0.29 7.87
CA LEU A 84 12.53 -1.15 8.02
C LEU A 84 12.98 -1.46 9.45
N ALA A 85 13.99 -0.75 9.97
CA ALA A 85 14.47 -0.95 11.33
C ALA A 85 13.36 -0.72 12.38
N GLN A 86 12.54 0.31 12.20
CA GLN A 86 11.38 0.57 13.07
C GLN A 86 10.34 -0.55 13.02
N ALA A 87 10.04 -1.08 11.84
CA ALA A 87 9.11 -2.20 11.67
C ALA A 87 9.60 -3.47 12.41
N LEU A 88 10.90 -3.77 12.32
CA LEU A 88 11.51 -4.89 13.04
C LEU A 88 11.45 -4.68 14.56
N VAL A 89 11.74 -3.48 15.06
CA VAL A 89 11.65 -3.14 16.50
C VAL A 89 10.19 -3.13 16.99
N ALA A 90 9.23 -2.82 16.13
CA ALA A 90 7.80 -2.97 16.40
C ALA A 90 7.35 -4.44 16.39
N GLY A 91 8.21 -5.36 15.96
CA GLY A 91 7.97 -6.80 15.96
C GLY A 91 7.08 -7.27 14.82
N TYR A 92 7.13 -6.62 13.66
CA TYR A 92 6.50 -7.11 12.42
C TYR A 92 7.36 -8.22 11.80
N ASP A 93 6.71 -9.19 11.14
CA ASP A 93 7.38 -10.14 10.25
C ASP A 93 7.86 -9.38 9.00
N PRO A 94 9.14 -9.45 8.62
CA PRO A 94 9.64 -8.87 7.37
C PRO A 94 8.83 -9.27 6.12
N ARG A 95 8.26 -10.48 6.11
CA ARG A 95 7.43 -10.98 5.00
C ARG A 95 6.10 -10.25 4.87
N ALA A 96 5.67 -9.54 5.90
CA ALA A 96 4.51 -8.66 5.92
C ALA A 96 4.89 -7.19 5.68
N LEU A 97 6.03 -6.92 5.04
CA LEU A 97 6.47 -5.57 4.68
C LEU A 97 6.50 -5.38 3.15
N SER A 98 5.98 -4.25 2.69
CA SER A 98 6.22 -3.70 1.36
C SER A 98 7.25 -2.57 1.47
N PHE A 99 8.28 -2.57 0.62
CA PHE A 99 9.29 -1.53 0.58
C PHE A 99 9.21 -0.72 -0.72
N ALA A 100 8.57 0.45 -0.63
CA ALA A 100 8.52 1.46 -1.69
C ALA A 100 9.64 2.51 -1.55
N GLY A 101 9.71 3.47 -2.47
CA GLY A 101 10.69 4.56 -2.44
C GLY A 101 11.54 4.57 -3.71
N PRO A 102 11.66 5.69 -4.42
CA PRO A 102 12.28 5.74 -5.75
C PRO A 102 13.81 5.69 -5.75
N ALA A 103 14.44 5.80 -4.57
CA ALA A 103 15.88 6.00 -4.43
C ALA A 103 16.49 5.12 -3.34
N LYS A 104 16.01 3.87 -3.22
CA LYS A 104 16.59 2.91 -2.26
C LYS A 104 18.09 2.75 -2.53
N THR A 105 18.88 2.81 -1.47
CA THR A 105 20.33 2.65 -1.53
C THR A 105 20.71 1.17 -1.62
N PRO A 106 21.91 0.84 -2.13
CA PRO A 106 22.40 -0.54 -2.12
C PRO A 106 22.42 -1.18 -0.72
N ALA A 107 22.68 -0.38 0.32
CA ALA A 107 22.65 -0.84 1.71
C ALA A 107 21.23 -1.21 2.16
N GLU A 108 20.23 -0.40 1.81
CA GLU A 108 18.83 -0.69 2.12
C GLU A 108 18.31 -1.92 1.37
N LEU A 109 18.67 -2.07 0.09
CA LEU A 109 18.32 -3.25 -0.70
C LEU A 109 18.97 -4.51 -0.11
N ARG A 110 20.25 -4.43 0.28
CA ARG A 110 20.95 -5.54 0.93
C ARG A 110 20.29 -5.96 2.22
N GLU A 111 19.92 -5.01 3.07
CA GLU A 111 19.23 -5.31 4.32
C GLU A 111 17.84 -5.92 4.06
N ALA A 112 17.07 -5.35 3.13
CA ALA A 112 15.75 -5.86 2.78
C ALA A 112 15.79 -7.32 2.29
N VAL A 113 16.77 -7.66 1.44
CA VAL A 113 16.96 -9.03 0.96
C VAL A 113 17.43 -9.97 2.07
N LEU A 114 18.34 -9.52 2.94
CA LEU A 114 18.80 -10.30 4.09
C LEU A 114 17.65 -10.64 5.05
N GLN A 115 16.84 -9.65 5.38
CA GLN A 115 15.67 -9.80 6.26
C GLN A 115 14.52 -10.54 5.58
N SER A 116 14.62 -10.81 4.28
CA SER A 116 13.55 -11.46 3.50
C SER A 116 12.25 -10.65 3.52
N VAL A 117 12.37 -9.33 3.28
CA VAL A 117 11.24 -8.41 3.11
C VAL A 117 10.28 -8.96 2.05
N GLY A 118 8.98 -8.95 2.37
CA GLY A 118 7.96 -9.62 1.58
C GLY A 118 7.85 -9.12 0.14
N CYS A 119 8.00 -7.80 -0.07
CA CYS A 119 7.97 -7.23 -1.40
C CYS A 119 8.76 -5.92 -1.49
N ILE A 120 9.80 -5.89 -2.32
CA ILE A 120 10.50 -4.66 -2.71
C ILE A 120 9.84 -4.12 -3.98
N SER A 121 9.20 -2.95 -3.89
CA SER A 121 8.64 -2.27 -5.05
C SER A 121 9.76 -1.57 -5.82
N VAL A 122 10.25 -2.23 -6.86
CA VAL A 122 11.32 -1.75 -7.74
C VAL A 122 10.81 -0.58 -8.57
N GLU A 123 11.48 0.56 -8.49
CA GLU A 123 11.01 1.81 -9.10
C GLU A 123 11.81 2.22 -10.35
N SER A 124 12.88 1.50 -10.70
CA SER A 124 13.66 1.79 -11.90
C SER A 124 14.39 0.55 -12.44
N ILE A 125 14.81 0.60 -13.71
CA ILE A 125 15.67 -0.44 -14.32
C ILE A 125 17.03 -0.53 -13.59
N ARG A 126 17.53 0.60 -13.09
CA ARG A 126 18.75 0.63 -12.27
C ARG A 126 18.54 -0.19 -11.00
N GLU A 127 17.47 0.10 -10.25
CA GLU A 127 17.17 -0.60 -9.00
C GLU A 127 16.91 -2.10 -9.22
N LEU A 128 16.29 -2.49 -10.34
CA LEU A 128 16.13 -3.89 -10.72
C LEU A 128 17.49 -4.61 -10.82
N ARG A 129 18.47 -3.97 -11.49
CA ARG A 129 19.84 -4.51 -11.60
C ARG A 129 20.54 -4.59 -10.25
N GLU A 130 20.33 -3.60 -9.38
CA GLU A 130 20.87 -3.61 -8.02
C GLU A 130 20.28 -4.75 -7.19
N CYS A 131 18.96 -5.00 -7.28
CA CYS A 131 18.31 -6.14 -6.62
C CYS A 131 18.93 -7.48 -7.05
N ILE A 132 19.20 -7.67 -8.35
CA ILE A 132 19.86 -8.88 -8.87
C ILE A 132 21.27 -9.04 -8.28
N GLN A 133 22.07 -7.97 -8.28
CA GLN A 133 23.43 -8.00 -7.74
C GLN A 133 23.43 -8.32 -6.24
N VAL A 134 22.55 -7.67 -5.49
CA VAL A 134 22.39 -7.89 -4.05
C VAL A 134 21.95 -9.32 -3.76
N ALA A 135 20.96 -9.84 -4.49
CA ALA A 135 20.48 -11.22 -4.32
C ALA A 135 21.62 -12.25 -4.50
N ARG A 136 22.48 -12.05 -5.50
CA ARG A 136 23.69 -12.89 -5.71
C ARG A 136 24.66 -12.80 -4.55
N GLN A 137 24.96 -11.58 -4.09
CA GLN A 137 25.91 -11.35 -3.01
C GLN A 137 25.43 -11.93 -1.67
N VAL A 138 24.12 -11.86 -1.42
CA VAL A 138 23.49 -12.38 -0.20
C VAL A 138 23.22 -13.88 -0.28
N GLY A 139 23.13 -14.44 -1.49
CA GLY A 139 22.74 -15.83 -1.69
C GLY A 139 21.26 -16.10 -1.39
N ARG A 140 20.40 -15.08 -1.54
CA ARG A 140 18.95 -15.15 -1.33
C ARG A 140 18.22 -14.43 -2.44
N LYS A 141 17.05 -14.94 -2.81
CA LYS A 141 16.20 -14.25 -3.80
C LYS A 141 15.66 -12.94 -3.23
N ALA A 142 15.65 -11.89 -4.04
CA ALA A 142 14.93 -10.68 -3.73
C ALA A 142 13.46 -10.83 -4.14
N SER A 143 12.54 -10.74 -3.17
CA SER A 143 11.10 -10.70 -3.47
C SER A 143 10.74 -9.31 -3.98
N ILE A 144 10.37 -9.21 -5.26
CA ILE A 144 10.17 -7.92 -5.93
C ILE A 144 8.79 -7.78 -6.57
N ALA A 145 8.28 -6.56 -6.61
CA ALA A 145 7.24 -6.14 -7.54
C ALA A 145 7.76 -4.99 -8.40
N LEU A 146 7.25 -4.86 -9.63
CA LEU A 146 7.56 -3.71 -10.47
C LEU A 146 6.55 -2.61 -10.19
N ARG A 147 7.02 -1.44 -9.72
CA ARG A 147 6.16 -0.27 -9.60
C ARG A 147 6.00 0.36 -10.98
N VAL A 148 4.78 0.38 -11.50
CA VAL A 148 4.48 0.88 -12.84
C VAL A 148 3.95 2.31 -12.74
N ASN A 149 4.52 3.19 -13.56
CA ASN A 149 3.99 4.51 -13.84
C ASN A 149 3.05 4.41 -15.06
N PRO A 150 1.72 4.39 -14.85
CA PRO A 150 0.77 4.18 -15.94
C PRO A 150 0.78 5.36 -16.92
N SER A 151 0.66 5.02 -18.21
CA SER A 151 0.61 6.00 -19.30
C SER A 151 -0.61 6.93 -19.24
N MET A 152 -1.73 6.44 -18.67
CA MET A 152 -2.96 7.21 -18.50
C MET A 152 -3.17 7.71 -17.07
N LEU A 153 -3.34 9.03 -16.93
CA LEU A 153 -3.66 9.70 -15.68
C LEU A 153 -5.10 9.43 -15.24
N ASN A 154 -5.25 8.95 -14.01
CA ASN A 154 -6.52 9.03 -13.31
C ASN A 154 -6.74 10.44 -12.75
N ARG A 155 -7.79 11.14 -13.19
CA ARG A 155 -8.06 12.54 -12.80
C ARG A 155 -8.60 12.69 -11.37
N ALA A 156 -8.93 11.58 -10.71
CA ALA A 156 -9.61 11.56 -9.41
C ALA A 156 -8.72 11.89 -8.20
N PHE A 157 -7.40 11.85 -8.34
CA PHE A 157 -6.46 12.08 -7.24
C PHE A 157 -5.98 13.54 -7.20
N GLY A 158 -6.07 14.17 -6.02
CA GLY A 158 -5.74 15.59 -5.83
C GLY A 158 -4.24 15.89 -6.02
N MET A 159 -3.36 15.01 -5.53
CA MET A 159 -1.92 15.06 -5.80
C MET A 159 -1.50 13.92 -6.74
N LYS A 160 -0.95 14.27 -7.90
CA LYS A 160 -0.63 13.33 -8.98
C LYS A 160 0.78 12.77 -8.83
N MET A 161 0.90 11.46 -8.95
CA MET A 161 2.17 10.73 -8.91
C MET A 161 2.24 9.71 -10.06
N GLY A 162 1.60 10.01 -11.22
CA GLY A 162 1.62 9.19 -12.45
C GLY A 162 1.57 10.03 -13.74
N GLY A 163 1.86 9.43 -14.91
CA GLY A 163 1.46 9.90 -16.25
C GLY A 163 2.19 11.09 -16.91
N LYS A 164 3.39 11.44 -16.44
CA LYS A 164 4.48 12.21 -17.12
C LYS A 164 5.81 11.80 -16.48
N ALA A 165 6.96 12.32 -16.95
CA ALA A 165 8.25 12.11 -16.27
C ALA A 165 8.17 12.53 -14.81
N ILE A 166 8.12 11.54 -13.93
CA ILE A 166 8.10 11.66 -12.48
C ILE A 166 9.10 10.67 -11.93
N GLN A 167 9.59 10.92 -10.72
CA GLN A 167 10.63 10.12 -10.12
C GLN A 167 10.18 8.71 -9.66
N PHE A 168 8.92 8.33 -9.84
CA PHE A 168 8.35 7.09 -9.29
C PHE A 168 7.98 6.07 -10.36
N GLY A 169 8.41 4.84 -10.12
CA GLY A 169 8.08 3.70 -10.97
C GLY A 169 8.76 3.69 -12.33
N ILE A 170 8.64 2.54 -12.98
CA ILE A 170 9.06 2.28 -14.35
C ILE A 170 7.91 2.71 -15.25
N ASP A 171 8.19 3.55 -16.24
CA ASP A 171 7.20 3.93 -17.26
C ASP A 171 6.63 2.68 -17.92
N GLU A 172 5.31 2.66 -18.11
CA GLU A 172 4.58 1.50 -18.64
C GLU A 172 5.15 0.98 -19.97
N GLU A 173 5.72 1.87 -20.78
CA GLU A 173 6.39 1.56 -22.06
C GLU A 173 7.66 0.73 -21.89
N MET A 174 8.36 0.86 -20.76
CA MET A 174 9.56 0.09 -20.42
C MET A 174 9.24 -1.20 -19.65
N LEU A 175 7.97 -1.48 -19.38
CA LEU A 175 7.57 -2.60 -18.53
C LEU A 175 7.97 -3.95 -19.13
N ASP A 176 7.85 -4.11 -20.45
CA ASP A 176 8.14 -5.37 -21.14
C ASP A 176 9.64 -5.71 -21.08
N ASP A 177 10.51 -4.71 -21.17
CA ASP A 177 11.97 -4.86 -21.00
C ASP A 177 12.33 -5.22 -19.55
N ALA A 178 11.66 -4.58 -18.58
CA ALA A 178 11.83 -4.88 -17.17
C ALA A 178 11.41 -6.33 -16.86
N LEU A 179 10.26 -6.78 -17.37
CA LEU A 179 9.75 -8.14 -17.19
C LEU A 179 10.64 -9.19 -17.87
N SER A 180 11.17 -8.89 -19.06
CA SER A 180 12.17 -9.75 -19.73
C SER A 180 13.40 -9.96 -18.84
N THR A 181 13.86 -8.89 -18.18
CA THR A 181 14.96 -8.96 -17.21
C THR A 181 14.57 -9.82 -15.99
N VAL A 182 13.35 -9.69 -15.47
CA VAL A 182 12.86 -10.52 -14.35
C VAL A 182 12.89 -12.01 -14.72
N VAL A 183 12.39 -12.37 -15.91
CA VAL A 183 12.38 -13.77 -16.38
C VAL A 183 13.80 -14.31 -16.52
N ALA A 184 14.72 -13.52 -17.09
CA ALA A 184 16.11 -13.90 -17.28
C ALA A 184 16.88 -14.11 -15.96
N HIS A 185 16.39 -13.54 -14.85
CA HIS A 185 17.02 -13.57 -13.53
C HIS A 185 16.14 -14.25 -12.47
N ALA A 186 15.40 -15.29 -12.87
CA ALA A 186 14.51 -16.03 -11.98
C ALA A 186 15.24 -16.80 -10.86
N GLU A 187 16.56 -16.98 -10.94
CA GLU A 187 17.36 -17.56 -9.86
C GLU A 187 17.64 -16.55 -8.74
N GLU A 188 17.70 -15.26 -9.06
CA GLU A 188 17.96 -14.16 -8.13
C GLU A 188 16.69 -13.44 -7.66
N LEU A 189 15.62 -13.49 -8.47
CA LEU A 189 14.40 -12.72 -8.22
C LEU A 189 13.22 -13.64 -7.95
N ASP A 190 12.44 -13.29 -6.92
CA ASP A 190 11.14 -13.87 -6.66
C ASP A 190 10.04 -12.85 -7.01
N PHE A 191 9.50 -12.97 -8.22
CA PHE A 191 8.49 -12.04 -8.73
C PHE A 191 7.17 -12.16 -7.95
N GLN A 192 6.80 -11.07 -7.27
CA GLN A 192 5.56 -10.94 -6.51
C GLN A 192 4.44 -10.34 -7.37
N GLY A 193 4.73 -9.46 -8.31
CA GLY A 193 3.71 -8.85 -9.16
C GLY A 193 3.97 -7.38 -9.48
N VAL A 194 2.92 -6.56 -9.47
CA VAL A 194 2.97 -5.15 -9.85
C VAL A 194 2.46 -4.25 -8.72
N HIS A 195 2.98 -3.02 -8.71
CA HIS A 195 2.54 -1.96 -7.83
C HIS A 195 2.16 -0.73 -8.66
N VAL A 196 0.94 -0.22 -8.48
CA VAL A 196 0.50 1.04 -9.08
C VAL A 196 0.03 1.96 -7.97
N TYR A 197 0.54 3.20 -7.95
CA TYR A 197 0.08 4.24 -7.02
C TYR A 197 -0.36 5.46 -7.82
N ALA A 198 -1.67 5.70 -7.85
CA ALA A 198 -2.25 6.74 -8.69
C ALA A 198 -2.10 8.17 -8.12
N GLY A 199 -2.01 8.32 -6.80
CA GLY A 199 -1.88 9.62 -6.14
C GLY A 199 -2.42 9.61 -4.72
N SER A 200 -2.53 10.79 -4.10
CA SER A 200 -3.12 10.98 -2.76
C SER A 200 -4.39 11.85 -2.81
N GLN A 201 -5.13 11.88 -1.70
CA GLN A 201 -6.36 12.66 -1.51
C GLN A 201 -7.43 12.39 -2.58
N CYS A 202 -7.77 11.13 -2.78
CA CYS A 202 -8.85 10.70 -3.66
C CYS A 202 -10.17 10.59 -2.91
N PHE A 203 -11.16 11.35 -3.38
CA PHE A 203 -12.54 11.34 -2.87
C PHE A 203 -13.54 10.81 -3.91
N ASP A 204 -13.06 10.42 -5.10
CA ASP A 204 -13.87 9.93 -6.20
C ASP A 204 -13.74 8.42 -6.35
N ALA A 205 -14.80 7.72 -5.91
CA ALA A 205 -14.91 6.27 -5.99
C ALA A 205 -14.83 5.73 -7.42
N VAL A 206 -15.37 6.45 -8.41
CA VAL A 206 -15.33 6.01 -9.81
C VAL A 206 -13.90 6.02 -10.31
N GLY A 207 -13.17 7.09 -9.99
CA GLY A 207 -11.73 7.17 -10.18
C GLY A 207 -11.00 5.97 -9.62
N VAL A 208 -11.17 5.66 -8.33
CA VAL A 208 -10.51 4.49 -7.72
C VAL A 208 -10.78 3.21 -8.51
N VAL A 209 -12.04 2.94 -8.86
CA VAL A 209 -12.43 1.75 -9.64
C VAL A 209 -11.74 1.71 -11.01
N ASP A 210 -11.67 2.83 -11.72
CA ASP A 210 -11.00 2.88 -13.02
C ASP A 210 -9.48 2.68 -12.91
N GLY A 211 -8.85 3.19 -11.84
CA GLY A 211 -7.46 2.91 -11.52
C GLY A 211 -7.18 1.43 -11.26
N VAL A 212 -8.07 0.77 -10.49
CA VAL A 212 -7.99 -0.68 -10.24
C VAL A 212 -8.15 -1.46 -11.54
N ARG A 213 -9.13 -1.11 -12.39
CA ARG A 213 -9.34 -1.77 -13.69
C ARG A 213 -8.12 -1.66 -14.59
N HIS A 214 -7.48 -0.50 -14.63
CA HIS A 214 -6.26 -0.31 -15.41
C HIS A 214 -5.11 -1.17 -14.86
N THR A 215 -4.94 -1.22 -13.53
CA THR A 215 -3.95 -2.07 -12.89
C THR A 215 -4.18 -3.56 -13.21
N LEU A 216 -5.43 -4.03 -13.18
CA LEU A 216 -5.79 -5.39 -13.58
C LEU A 216 -5.53 -5.66 -15.08
N ALA A 217 -5.64 -4.65 -15.93
CA ALA A 217 -5.28 -4.79 -17.35
C ALA A 217 -3.76 -4.97 -17.52
N ILE A 218 -2.95 -4.23 -16.76
CA ILE A 218 -1.49 -4.43 -16.72
C ILE A 218 -1.16 -5.84 -16.25
N VAL A 219 -1.75 -6.31 -15.15
CA VAL A 219 -1.54 -7.67 -14.62
C VAL A 219 -1.84 -8.73 -15.68
N ARG A 220 -2.99 -8.64 -16.35
CA ARG A 220 -3.35 -9.57 -17.44
C ARG A 220 -2.34 -9.55 -18.57
N ARG A 221 -1.80 -8.37 -18.93
CA ARG A 221 -0.75 -8.24 -19.94
C ARG A 221 0.53 -8.95 -19.49
N VAL A 222 0.93 -8.76 -18.23
CA VAL A 222 2.12 -9.43 -17.65
C VAL A 222 1.97 -10.93 -17.73
N GLU A 223 0.88 -11.50 -17.23
CA GLU A 223 0.70 -12.96 -17.15
C GLU A 223 0.47 -13.63 -18.52
N ALA A 224 -0.08 -12.90 -19.49
CA ALA A 224 -0.29 -13.42 -20.84
C ALA A 224 0.99 -13.43 -21.68
N ASN A 225 1.83 -12.40 -21.54
CA ASN A 225 3.00 -12.20 -22.41
C ASN A 225 4.29 -12.74 -21.78
N PHE A 226 4.33 -12.85 -20.46
CA PHE A 226 5.47 -13.36 -19.71
C PHE A 226 4.98 -14.57 -18.91
N ALA A 227 5.77 -15.64 -18.86
CA ALA A 227 5.47 -16.84 -18.05
C ALA A 227 5.63 -16.58 -16.54
N LEU A 228 5.09 -15.45 -16.07
CA LEU A 228 5.12 -14.94 -14.72
C LEU A 228 3.68 -14.95 -14.18
N ARG A 229 3.54 -15.18 -12.88
CA ARG A 229 2.26 -15.09 -12.17
C ARG A 229 2.37 -14.01 -11.12
N CYS A 230 1.39 -13.09 -11.09
CA CYS A 230 1.32 -12.10 -10.04
C CYS A 230 0.77 -12.76 -8.77
N LYS A 231 1.64 -12.93 -7.77
CA LYS A 231 1.25 -13.40 -6.42
C LYS A 231 0.53 -12.31 -5.63
N SER A 232 0.83 -11.05 -5.96
CA SER A 232 0.28 -9.86 -5.33
C SER A 232 0.08 -8.72 -6.31
N ILE A 233 -0.92 -7.89 -6.02
CA ILE A 233 -1.18 -6.64 -6.74
C ILE A 233 -1.27 -5.53 -5.70
N ASN A 234 -0.30 -4.63 -5.71
CA ASN A 234 -0.32 -3.46 -4.83
C ASN A 234 -1.00 -2.29 -5.54
N LEU A 235 -2.19 -1.93 -5.06
CA LEU A 235 -3.02 -0.85 -5.60
C LEU A 235 -2.62 0.53 -5.05
N GLY A 236 -1.60 0.57 -4.20
CA GLY A 236 -1.21 1.77 -3.49
C GLY A 236 -2.28 2.22 -2.49
N GLY A 237 -2.26 3.49 -2.12
CA GLY A 237 -3.24 4.11 -1.23
C GLY A 237 -3.80 5.39 -1.80
N GLY A 238 -3.94 6.39 -0.92
CA GLY A 238 -4.37 7.73 -1.32
C GLY A 238 -5.86 7.99 -1.18
N PHE A 239 -6.58 7.20 -0.38
CA PHE A 239 -7.91 7.58 0.08
C PHE A 239 -7.82 8.90 0.81
N GLY A 240 -8.65 9.85 0.41
CA GLY A 240 -8.63 11.18 0.98
C GLY A 240 -9.21 11.20 2.38
N VAL A 241 -8.62 12.05 3.23
CA VAL A 241 -9.17 12.41 4.53
C VAL A 241 -9.49 13.90 4.53
N PHE A 242 -10.60 14.27 5.15
CA PHE A 242 -11.06 15.66 5.26
C PHE A 242 -10.36 16.36 6.42
N ALA A 243 -9.64 17.44 6.11
CA ALA A 243 -8.95 18.25 7.11
C ALA A 243 -9.89 19.23 7.85
N CYS A 244 -11.03 19.61 7.25
CA CYS A 244 -12.03 20.51 7.85
C CYS A 244 -13.41 20.31 7.21
N GLY A 245 -14.48 20.34 8.03
CA GLY A 245 -15.87 20.23 7.59
C GLY A 245 -16.45 18.80 7.60
N PRO A 246 -17.76 18.63 7.34
CA PRO A 246 -18.40 17.32 7.35
C PRO A 246 -17.92 16.44 6.19
N GLU A 247 -17.67 15.17 6.48
CA GLU A 247 -17.25 14.15 5.52
C GLU A 247 -18.36 13.91 4.47
N PRO A 248 -18.16 14.19 3.16
CA PRO A 248 -19.09 13.80 2.11
C PRO A 248 -19.23 12.28 2.06
N ARG A 249 -20.43 11.82 1.67
CA ARG A 249 -20.83 10.40 1.66
C ARG A 249 -20.09 9.51 0.63
N THR A 250 -18.90 9.91 0.18
CA THR A 250 -18.11 9.31 -0.90
C THR A 250 -16.70 8.85 -0.45
N GLY A 251 -16.53 8.51 0.83
CA GLY A 251 -15.34 7.80 1.34
C GLY A 251 -15.26 6.32 0.90
N SER A 252 -14.49 5.49 1.59
CA SER A 252 -14.27 4.05 1.26
C SER A 252 -15.58 3.27 0.98
N ARG A 253 -16.68 3.60 1.66
CA ARG A 253 -18.03 3.03 1.41
C ARG A 253 -18.61 3.33 0.02
N GLY A 254 -18.19 4.42 -0.63
CA GLY A 254 -18.59 4.78 -1.99
C GLY A 254 -17.99 3.89 -3.08
N VAL A 255 -16.80 3.33 -2.83
CA VAL A 255 -16.07 2.45 -3.76
C VAL A 255 -16.79 1.09 -3.91
N VAL A 256 -17.28 0.55 -2.79
CA VAL A 256 -17.97 -0.75 -2.72
C VAL A 256 -19.36 -0.68 -3.33
N SER A 257 -20.14 0.33 -2.93
CA SER A 257 -21.51 0.51 -3.40
C SER A 257 -21.60 0.76 -4.92
N HIS A 258 -20.60 1.40 -5.52
CA HIS A 258 -20.52 1.53 -6.99
C HIS A 258 -20.10 0.23 -7.70
N ALA A 259 -19.27 -0.60 -7.07
CA ALA A 259 -18.91 -1.91 -7.60
C ALA A 259 -20.12 -2.85 -7.61
N GLU A 260 -20.91 -2.86 -6.54
CA GLU A 260 -22.13 -3.67 -6.40
C GLU A 260 -23.28 -3.19 -7.30
N ALA A 261 -23.50 -1.87 -7.40
CA ALA A 261 -24.61 -1.31 -8.18
C ALA A 261 -24.49 -1.61 -9.68
N ARG A 262 -23.27 -1.68 -10.23
CA ARG A 262 -23.02 -1.99 -11.65
C ARG A 262 -22.98 -3.48 -11.97
N ASP A 263 -22.86 -4.35 -10.97
CA ASP A 263 -22.89 -5.82 -11.17
C ASP A 263 -24.32 -6.37 -11.34
N SER A 264 -25.34 -5.58 -10.95
CA SER A 264 -26.76 -5.90 -11.20
C SER A 264 -27.11 -6.02 -12.70
N GLY A 265 -26.29 -5.48 -13.61
CA GLY A 265 -26.45 -5.57 -15.07
C GLY A 265 -25.75 -6.77 -15.74
N LEU A 266 -24.92 -7.53 -15.02
CA LEU A 266 -24.16 -8.68 -15.55
C LEU A 266 -24.75 -10.05 -15.14
N SER A 267 -25.87 -10.05 -14.41
CA SER A 267 -26.36 -11.19 -13.61
C SER A 267 -26.94 -12.40 -14.36
N ARG A 268 -26.86 -12.52 -15.70
CA ARG A 268 -27.43 -13.72 -16.39
C ARG A 268 -26.61 -14.39 -17.49
N ARG A 269 -25.42 -13.93 -17.87
CA ARG A 269 -24.67 -14.60 -18.96
C ARG A 269 -23.19 -14.95 -18.72
N HIS A 270 -22.59 -14.57 -17.59
CA HIS A 270 -21.17 -14.83 -17.34
C HIS A 270 -20.91 -15.59 -16.03
N ARG A 271 -21.68 -16.66 -15.78
CA ARG A 271 -21.34 -17.65 -14.72
C ARG A 271 -20.24 -18.63 -15.11
N SER A 272 -19.64 -18.52 -16.30
CA SER A 272 -18.69 -19.54 -16.80
C SER A 272 -17.20 -19.23 -16.58
N ASN A 273 -16.78 -18.00 -16.22
CA ASN A 273 -15.35 -17.66 -16.10
C ASN A 273 -14.94 -16.98 -14.78
N ALA A 274 -15.77 -17.03 -13.74
CA ALA A 274 -15.39 -16.60 -12.39
C ALA A 274 -14.52 -17.63 -11.64
N GLY A 275 -14.13 -18.74 -12.30
CA GLY A 275 -13.32 -19.81 -11.72
C GLY A 275 -11.80 -19.58 -11.74
N SER A 276 -11.32 -18.48 -12.34
CA SER A 276 -9.88 -18.20 -12.48
C SER A 276 -9.36 -17.05 -11.62
N TYR A 277 -10.23 -16.29 -10.93
CA TYR A 277 -9.84 -15.21 -10.01
C TYR A 277 -9.52 -15.70 -8.58
N SER A 278 -9.62 -17.00 -8.30
CA SER A 278 -9.36 -17.59 -6.98
C SER A 278 -7.87 -17.82 -6.67
N ASN A 279 -6.95 -17.30 -7.49
CA ASN A 279 -5.55 -17.73 -7.50
C ASN A 279 -4.52 -16.59 -7.33
N SER A 280 -4.91 -15.34 -7.09
CA SER A 280 -3.96 -14.28 -6.65
C SER A 280 -4.17 -14.01 -5.17
N ASP A 281 -3.27 -14.53 -4.34
CA ASP A 281 -3.45 -14.64 -2.87
C ASP A 281 -3.32 -13.32 -2.08
N ALA A 282 -3.11 -12.16 -2.73
CA ALA A 282 -3.15 -10.87 -2.04
C ALA A 282 -3.31 -9.65 -2.97
N ILE A 283 -4.38 -8.88 -2.81
CA ILE A 283 -4.46 -7.49 -3.28
C ILE A 283 -4.10 -6.57 -2.10
N TRP A 284 -3.22 -5.60 -2.27
CA TRP A 284 -2.71 -4.74 -1.19
C TRP A 284 -3.24 -3.33 -1.37
N SER A 285 -3.79 -2.75 -0.31
CA SER A 285 -4.15 -1.34 -0.27
C SER A 285 -3.48 -0.64 0.92
N GLN A 286 -2.97 0.56 0.68
CA GLN A 286 -2.30 1.36 1.68
C GLN A 286 -3.26 2.38 2.30
N ILE A 287 -3.30 2.44 3.62
CA ILE A 287 -3.94 3.55 4.33
C ILE A 287 -2.89 4.60 4.64
N GLN A 288 -3.10 5.81 4.13
CA GLN A 288 -2.39 7.01 4.58
C GLN A 288 -3.24 7.61 5.71
N GLY A 289 -2.73 7.57 6.94
CA GLY A 289 -3.35 8.32 8.03
C GLY A 289 -3.07 9.80 7.85
N SER A 290 -4.10 10.65 7.84
CA SER A 290 -3.92 12.02 8.29
C SER A 290 -4.20 12.03 9.79
N THR A 291 -3.22 12.45 10.58
CA THR A 291 -3.43 12.91 11.95
C THR A 291 -4.18 14.23 11.93
#